data_AF-A0A0F8Z179-F1
#
_entry.id   AF-A0A0F8Z179-F1
#
_cell.length_a   1.000
_cell.length_b   1.000
_cell.length_c   1.000
_cell.angle_alpha   90.00
_cell.angle_beta   90.00
_cell.angle_gamma   90.00
#
_symmetry.space_group_name_H-M   'P 1'
#
loop_
_entity.id
_entity.type
_entity.pdbx_description
1 polymer ?
#
loop_
_entity_poly.entity_id
_entity_poly.type
_entity_poly.pdbx_seq_one_letter_code
_entity_poly.pdbx_strand_id
1 'polypeptide(L)' 'MDSLIPINCRTNLDDYQREYWPVEMVARPIVGDRVESVSGKVLKIVSITHAVIEGRALSSVDRVLHPMLKIELG' A
#
# COMPACT_ATOMS: atom_id res chain seq x y z
N MET A 1 17.34 5.87 -11.12
CA MET A 1 16.39 6.13 -10.02
C MET A 1 15.33 5.07 -10.13
N ASP A 2 15.29 4.13 -9.19
CA ASP A 2 14.21 3.16 -9.15
C ASP A 2 12.92 3.91 -8.82
N SER A 3 11.91 3.75 -9.67
CA SER A 3 10.60 4.37 -9.46
C SER A 3 9.89 3.60 -8.36
N LEU A 4 9.58 4.26 -7.25
CA LEU A 4 8.81 3.68 -6.17
C LEU A 4 7.40 3.32 -6.66
N ILE A 5 6.90 2.17 -6.21
CA ILE A 5 5.56 1.68 -6.51
C ILE A 5 4.64 2.11 -5.37
N PRO A 6 3.64 2.99 -5.61
CA PRO A 6 2.69 3.39 -4.59
C PRO A 6 1.80 2.22 -4.18
N ILE A 7 1.64 2.01 -2.88
CA ILE A 7 0.86 0.91 -2.31
C ILE A 7 -0.07 1.38 -1.17
N ASN A 8 -1.11 0.59 -0.90
CA ASN A 8 -2.01 0.75 0.24
C ASN A 8 -2.21 -0.60 0.93
N CYS A 9 -1.49 -0.80 2.02
CA CYS A 9 -1.61 -1.98 2.86
C CYS A 9 -2.88 -1.91 3.72
N ARG A 10 -3.62 -3.02 3.78
CA ARG A 10 -4.77 -3.19 4.68
C ARG A 10 -4.72 -4.57 5.31
N THR A 11 -5.22 -4.68 6.53
CA THR A 11 -5.38 -5.94 7.25
C THR A 11 -6.72 -5.93 7.98
N ASN A 12 -7.31 -7.12 8.17
CA ASN A 12 -8.50 -7.34 8.98
C ASN A 12 -8.17 -7.89 10.38
N LEU A 13 -6.88 -7.96 10.74
CA LEU A 13 -6.45 -8.41 12.07
C LEU A 13 -6.54 -7.25 13.07
N ASP A 14 -7.36 -7.42 14.11
CA ASP A 14 -7.66 -6.36 15.08
C ASP A 14 -6.41 -5.86 15.82
N ASP A 15 -5.50 -6.77 16.17
CA ASP A 15 -4.23 -6.46 16.84
C ASP A 15 -3.27 -5.61 15.99
N TYR A 16 -3.60 -5.38 14.72
CA TYR A 16 -2.77 -4.69 13.73
C TYR A 16 -3.43 -3.41 13.18
N GLN A 17 -4.64 -3.05 13.63
CA GLN A 17 -5.35 -1.86 13.13
C GLN A 17 -4.61 -0.53 13.42
N ARG A 18 -3.73 -0.51 14.44
CA ARG A 18 -2.93 0.66 14.83
C ARG A 18 -1.53 0.67 14.21
N GLU A 19 -1.22 -0.32 13.38
CA GLU A 19 0.07 -0.42 12.73
C GLU A 19 0.19 0.51 11.54
N TYR A 20 1.37 1.10 11.38
CA TYR A 20 1.72 1.86 10.20
C TYR A 20 2.47 0.95 9.23
N TRP A 21 1.87 0.74 8.07
CA TRP A 21 2.43 -0.09 7.01
C TRP A 21 3.11 0.78 5.94
N PRO A 22 4.06 0.22 5.17
CA PRO A 22 4.67 0.92 4.05
C PRO A 22 3.63 1.42 3.04
N VAL A 23 3.86 2.62 2.52
CA VAL A 23 3.03 3.29 1.51
C VAL A 23 3.64 3.21 0.11
N GLU A 24 4.89 2.76 0.01
CA GLU A 24 5.63 2.60 -1.23
C GLU A 24 6.52 1.36 -1.15
N MET A 25 6.81 0.75 -2.30
CA MET A 25 7.74 -0.36 -2.42
C MET A 25 8.75 -0.11 -3.54
N VAL A 26 9.99 -0.54 -3.31
CA VAL A 26 11.07 -0.46 -4.31
C VAL A 26 10.97 -1.52 -5.40
N ALA A 27 10.23 -2.61 -5.14
CA ALA A 27 10.09 -3.74 -6.03
C ALA A 27 8.62 -4.17 -6.11
N ARG A 28 8.28 -4.89 -7.19
CA ARG A 28 6.93 -5.40 -7.41
C ARG A 28 6.56 -6.39 -6.29
N PRO A 29 5.50 -6.13 -5.50
CA PRO A 29 5.05 -7.07 -4.47
C PRO A 29 4.51 -8.36 -5.08
N ILE A 30 4.70 -9.47 -4.36
CA ILE A 30 4.21 -10.80 -4.72
C ILE A 30 3.42 -11.36 -3.52
N VAL A 31 2.36 -12.12 -3.81
CA VAL A 31 1.63 -12.86 -2.77
C VAL A 31 2.58 -13.82 -2.05
N GLY A 32 2.58 -13.77 -0.73
CA GLY A 32 3.51 -14.51 0.14
C GLY A 32 4.70 -13.70 0.64
N ASP A 33 4.99 -12.55 0.04
CA ASP A 33 6.03 -11.64 0.53
C ASP A 33 5.72 -11.14 1.94
N ARG A 34 6.77 -10.85 2.71
CA ARG A 34 6.65 -10.33 4.07
C ARG A 34 6.68 -8.81 4.03
N VAL A 35 5.76 -8.20 4.77
CA VAL A 35 5.69 -6.75 4.96
C VAL A 35 5.86 -6.46 6.44
N GLU A 36 6.81 -5.59 6.76
CA GLU A 36 7.10 -5.15 8.12
C GLU A 36 6.47 -3.78 8.37
N SER A 37 5.80 -3.63 9.51
CA SER A 37 5.26 -2.34 9.98
C SER A 37 6.36 -1.48 10.59
N VAL A 38 6.09 -0.20 10.79
CA VAL A 38 7.01 0.72 11.48
C VAL A 38 7.34 0.26 12.92
N SER A 39 6.44 -0.50 13.56
CA SER A 39 6.69 -1.04 14.91
C SER A 39 7.45 -2.37 14.92
N GLY A 40 7.77 -2.93 13.75
CA GLY A 40 8.48 -4.20 13.59
C GLY A 40 7.57 -5.44 13.52
N LYS A 41 6.25 -5.27 13.45
CA LYS A 41 5.34 -6.41 13.23
C LYS A 41 5.38 -6.83 11.77
N VAL A 42 5.28 -8.14 11.52
CA VAL A 42 5.40 -8.70 10.17
C VAL A 42 4.16 -9.50 9.80
N LEU A 43 3.56 -9.17 8.65
CA LEU A 43 2.48 -9.93 8.02
C LEU A 43 2.88 -10.37 6.61
N LYS A 44 2.12 -11.28 6.02
CA LYS A 44 2.32 -11.69 4.62
C LYS A 44 1.31 -11.02 3.71
N ILE A 45 1.73 -10.77 2.47
CA ILE A 45 0.80 -10.37 1.42
C ILE A 45 -0.08 -11.58 1.07
N VAL A 46 -1.39 -11.44 1.24
CA VAL A 46 -2.38 -12.48 0.87
C VAL A 46 -3.10 -12.16 -0.43
N SER A 47 -3.20 -10.88 -0.79
CA SER A 47 -3.83 -10.43 -2.03
C SER A 47 -3.27 -9.09 -2.51
N ILE A 48 -3.23 -8.92 -3.82
CA ILE A 48 -2.79 -7.68 -4.48
C ILE A 48 -3.84 -7.32 -5.53
N THR A 49 -4.32 -6.08 -5.51
CA THR A 49 -5.32 -5.58 -6.46
C THR A 49 -4.90 -4.20 -6.97
N HIS A 50 -5.04 -3.95 -8.28
CA HIS A 50 -4.82 -2.61 -8.82
C HIS A 50 -5.92 -1.66 -8.37
N ALA A 51 -5.53 -0.45 -7.96
CA ALA A 51 -6.45 0.59 -7.52
C ALA A 51 -6.00 1.96 -8.04
N VAL A 52 -6.88 2.95 -7.87
CA VAL A 52 -6.57 4.36 -8.11
C VAL A 52 -6.89 5.15 -6.84
N ILE A 53 -6.03 6.10 -6.49
CA ILE A 53 -6.32 7.12 -5.49
C ILE A 53 -6.64 8.42 -6.21
N GLU A 54 -7.73 9.08 -5.78
CA GLU A 54 -7.98 10.48 -6.14
C GLU A 54 -6.93 11.35 -5.43
N GLY A 55 -6.01 11.92 -6.21
CA GLY A 55 -5.11 12.96 -5.73
C GLY A 55 -5.84 14.30 -5.66
N ARG A 56 -5.49 15.13 -4.67
CA ARG A 56 -5.85 16.55 -4.72
C ARG A 56 -4.86 17.25 -5.65
N ALA A 57 -5.28 17.57 -6.87
CA ALA A 57 -4.53 18.50 -7.69
C ALA A 57 -4.50 19.88 -7.01
N LEU A 58 -3.38 20.59 -7.13
CA LEU A 58 -3.21 21.96 -6.63
C LEU A 58 -4.16 22.97 -7.31
N SER A 59 -4.77 22.61 -8.43
CA SER A 59 -5.85 23.33 -9.08
C SER A 59 -7.14 22.52 -9.00
N SER A 60 -8.21 23.16 -8.52
CA SER A 60 -9.53 22.56 -8.26
C SER A 60 -10.28 22.03 -9.49
N VAL A 61 -9.61 21.88 -10.63
CA VAL A 61 -10.25 21.66 -11.95
C VAL A 61 -10.04 20.23 -12.46
N ASP A 62 -8.98 19.52 -12.05
CA ASP A 62 -8.72 18.15 -12.50
C ASP A 62 -8.58 17.19 -11.32
N ARG A 63 -9.51 16.24 -11.18
CA ARG A 63 -9.31 15.07 -10.30
C ARG A 63 -8.30 14.15 -10.96
N VAL A 64 -7.04 14.24 -10.53
CA VAL A 64 -5.99 13.35 -11.03
C VAL A 64 -6.10 12.00 -10.33
N LEU A 65 -6.33 10.94 -11.10
CA LEU A 65 -6.29 9.57 -10.63
C LEU A 65 -4.84 9.07 -10.66
N HIS A 66 -4.31 8.69 -9.50
CA HIS A 66 -2.97 8.11 -9.39
C HIS A 66 -3.07 6.59 -9.27
N PRO A 67 -2.40 5.82 -10.15
CA PRO A 67 -2.40 4.36 -10.07
C PRO A 67 -1.64 3.90 -8.82
N MET A 68 -2.14 2.85 -8.18
CA MET A 68 -1.50 2.24 -7.02
C MET A 68 -1.85 0.75 -6.89
N LEU A 69 -1.16 0.04 -5.99
CA LEU A 69 -1.54 -1.32 -5.59
C LEU A 69 -2.20 -1.32 -4.21
N LYS A 70 -3.39 -1.91 -4.10
CA LYS A 70 -3.98 -2.30 -2.81
C LYS A 70 -3.42 -3.65 -2.41
N ILE A 71 -2.85 -3.74 -1.22
CA ILE A 71 -2.23 -4.94 -0.67
C ILE A 71 -3.04 -5.36 0.56
N GLU A 72 -3.46 -6.62 0.60
CA GLU A 72 -4.07 -7.20 1.78
C GLU A 72 -3.04 -8.04 2.53
N LEU A 73 -2.96 -7.83 3.84
CA LEU A 73 -2.01 -8.44 4.76
C LEU A 73 -2.73 -9.37 5.74
N GLY A 74 -2.18 -10.57 5.93
CA GLY A 74 -2.70 -11.59 6.83
C GLY A 74 -1.66 -12.62 7.26
#